data_AF-A0A2D4P6F4-F1
#
_entry.id   AF-A0A2D4P6F4-F1
#
_cell.length_a   1.000
_cell.length_b   1.000
_cell.length_c   1.000
_cell.angle_alpha   90.00
_cell.angle_beta   90.00
_cell.angle_gamma   90.00
#
_symmetry.space_group_name_H-M   'P 1'
#
loop_
_entity.id
_entity.type
_entity.pdbx_description
1 polymer ?
#
loop_
_entity_poly.entity_id
_entity_poly.type
_entity_poly.pdbx_seq_one_letter_code
_entity_poly.pdbx_strand_id
1 'polypeptide(L)'
;VIMFDVDSKDSTLGISCPPPAFVEKAFLRKVRTLLKTEGIFILNLVCRDILLQGSVLAALKETFPVLYTQKIEGEVNEIIFCQQQDKVKLSPRDLQEKAQILEKALQRPGQEWDSTYILADMLETIKLV
;
A
#
# COMPACT_ATOMS: atom_id res chain seq x y z
N VAL A 1 -0.72 -5.47 -6.44
CA VAL A 1 -0.66 -4.37 -5.46
C VAL A 1 0.14 -4.86 -4.27
N ILE A 2 0.99 -4.03 -3.68
CA ILE A 2 1.61 -4.30 -2.37
C ILE A 2 1.17 -3.16 -1.44
N MET A 3 0.66 -3.48 -0.25
CA MET A 3 0.21 -2.49 0.73
C MET A 3 0.98 -2.72 2.03
N PHE A 4 1.57 -1.66 2.58
CA PHE A 4 2.12 -1.63 3.92
C PHE A 4 1.22 -0.81 4.83
N ASP A 5 0.61 -1.52 5.77
CA ASP A 5 -0.05 -0.98 6.94
C ASP A 5 0.53 -1.71 8.17
N VAL A 6 1.81 -1.40 8.44
CA VAL A 6 2.61 -2.11 9.45
C VAL A 6 2.99 -1.10 10.51
N ASP A 7 2.38 -1.19 11.68
CA ASP A 7 2.66 -0.28 12.80
C ASP A 7 3.81 -0.79 13.68
N SER A 8 4.65 0.13 14.13
CA SER A 8 5.69 -0.04 15.14
C SER A 8 5.14 0.42 16.49
N LYS A 9 5.18 -0.47 17.48
CA LYS A 9 4.82 -0.11 18.87
C LYS A 9 5.93 0.62 19.61
N ASP A 10 7.08 0.84 18.97
CA ASP A 10 8.18 1.60 19.52
C ASP A 10 8.03 3.09 19.20
N SER A 11 7.61 3.86 20.20
CA SER A 11 7.39 5.31 20.10
C SER A 11 8.68 6.14 20.09
N THR A 12 9.85 5.52 20.31
CA THR A 12 11.14 6.23 20.37
C THR A 12 11.75 6.48 18.99
N LEU A 13 11.26 5.80 17.94
CA LEU A 13 11.88 5.79 16.62
C LEU A 13 11.52 6.98 15.72
N GLY A 14 10.64 7.89 16.15
CA GLY A 14 10.19 9.06 15.36
C GLY A 14 9.27 8.72 14.17
N ILE A 15 9.25 7.46 13.76
CA ILE A 15 8.34 6.85 12.79
C ILE A 15 7.59 5.69 13.44
N SER A 16 6.26 5.75 13.40
CA SER A 16 5.40 4.72 13.99
C SER A 16 4.89 3.78 12.91
N CYS A 17 4.53 4.28 11.73
CA CYS A 17 4.09 3.45 10.62
C CYS A 17 4.89 3.85 9.36
N PRO A 18 5.78 3.02 8.80
CA PRO A 18 6.20 1.70 9.26
C PRO A 18 7.46 1.71 10.14
N PRO A 19 7.87 0.56 10.72
CA PRO A 19 9.22 0.42 11.26
C PRO A 19 10.29 0.83 10.21
N PRO A 20 11.41 1.47 10.61
CA PRO A 20 12.38 2.05 9.68
C PRO A 20 12.90 1.09 8.59
N ALA A 21 13.10 -0.18 8.93
CA ALA A 21 13.62 -1.20 8.01
C ALA A 21 12.75 -1.39 6.74
N PHE A 22 11.45 -1.08 6.80
CA PHE A 22 10.53 -1.22 5.66
C PHE A 22 10.66 -0.08 4.64
N VAL A 23 11.26 1.04 5.04
CA VAL A 23 11.50 2.22 4.19
C VAL A 23 12.97 2.41 3.86
N GLU A 24 13.83 1.46 4.28
CA GLU A 24 15.20 1.40 3.83
C GLU A 24 15.27 1.05 2.34
N LYS A 25 16.17 1.74 1.63
CA LYS A 25 16.35 1.62 0.18
C LYS A 25 16.58 0.18 -0.30
N ALA A 26 17.34 -0.62 0.45
CA ALA A 26 17.58 -2.02 0.10
C ALA A 26 16.29 -2.85 0.13
N PHE A 27 15.40 -2.58 1.10
CA PHE A 27 14.12 -3.23 1.23
C PHE A 27 13.13 -2.74 0.17
N LEU A 28 13.03 -1.42 -0.04
CA LEU A 28 12.18 -0.83 -1.08
C LEU A 28 12.52 -1.35 -2.49
N ARG A 29 13.80 -1.60 -2.78
CA ARG A 29 14.23 -2.25 -4.04
C ARG A 29 13.64 -3.66 -4.19
N LYS A 30 13.59 -4.45 -3.12
CA LYS A 30 12.94 -5.77 -3.15
C LYS A 30 11.44 -5.64 -3.40
N VAL A 31 10.78 -4.69 -2.74
CA VAL A 31 9.35 -4.38 -3.00
C VAL A 31 9.13 -4.08 -4.48
N ARG A 32 9.97 -3.23 -5.06
CA ARG A 32 9.92 -2.91 -6.50
C ARG A 32 10.11 -4.14 -7.39
N THR A 33 11.03 -5.06 -7.06
CA THR A 33 11.23 -6.27 -7.87
C THR A 33 10.03 -7.23 -7.83
N LEU A 34 9.24 -7.21 -6.76
CA LEU A 34 8.03 -8.02 -6.61
C LEU A 34 6.81 -7.39 -7.27
N LEU A 35 6.85 -6.09 -7.53
CA LEU A 35 5.78 -5.42 -8.26
C LEU A 35 5.83 -5.76 -9.75
N LYS A 36 4.64 -6.01 -10.30
CA LYS A 36 4.45 -6.00 -11.75
C LYS A 36 4.74 -4.59 -12.29
N THR A 37 5.02 -4.52 -13.58
CA THR A 37 5.27 -3.29 -14.31
C THR A 37 4.23 -2.19 -14.08
N GLU A 38 2.94 -2.54 -14.08
CA GLU A 38 1.80 -1.63 -13.81
C GLU A 38 1.35 -1.68 -12.34
N GLY A 39 2.16 -2.30 -11.48
CA GLY A 39 1.88 -2.47 -10.07
C GLY A 39 2.01 -1.15 -9.30
N ILE A 40 1.28 -1.08 -8.19
CA ILE A 40 1.31 0.02 -7.24
C ILE A 40 1.73 -0.50 -5.87
N PHE A 41 2.65 0.21 -5.24
CA PHE A 41 3.00 0.06 -3.83
C PHE A 41 2.31 1.18 -3.05
N ILE A 42 1.62 0.82 -1.96
CA ILE A 42 0.85 1.75 -1.12
C ILE A 42 1.43 1.66 0.28
N LEU A 43 1.79 2.81 0.84
CA LEU A 43 2.38 2.93 2.16
C LEU A 43 1.52 3.84 3.04
N ASN A 44 1.07 3.33 4.19
CA ASN A 44 0.59 4.16 5.28
C ASN A 44 1.81 4.73 6.02
N LEU A 45 2.01 6.05 5.98
CA LEU A 45 3.11 6.73 6.66
C LEU A 45 2.61 7.54 7.85
N VAL A 46 3.12 7.23 9.03
CA VAL A 46 2.98 8.00 10.26
C VAL A 46 4.37 8.31 10.78
N CYS A 47 4.84 9.53 10.49
CA CYS A 47 6.16 10.02 10.88
C CYS A 47 6.01 11.41 11.48
N ARG A 48 6.44 11.59 12.73
CA ARG A 48 6.37 12.88 13.44
C ARG A 48 7.64 13.70 13.28
N ASP A 49 8.75 13.03 12.95
CA ASP A 49 10.02 13.67 12.62
C ASP A 49 10.03 14.09 11.14
N ILE A 50 10.12 15.39 10.90
CA ILE A 50 10.09 16.00 9.56
C ILE A 50 11.34 15.65 8.75
N LEU A 51 12.51 15.54 9.39
CA LEU A 51 13.77 15.17 8.72
C LEU A 51 13.74 13.70 8.31
N LEU A 52 13.21 12.84 9.19
CA LEU A 52 13.01 11.42 8.89
C LEU A 52 11.98 11.23 7.77
N GLN A 53 10.85 11.95 7.82
CA GLN A 53 9.84 11.93 6.75
C GLN A 53 10.46 12.33 5.40
N GLY A 54 11.26 13.40 5.38
CA GLY A 54 11.98 13.83 4.18
C GLY A 54 12.92 12.76 3.63
N SER A 55 13.64 12.06 4.51
CA SER A 55 14.56 10.97 4.14
C SER A 55 13.81 9.76 3.56
N VAL A 56 12.66 9.39 4.15
CA VAL A 56 11.78 8.34 3.64
C VAL A 56 11.25 8.69 2.26
N LEU A 57 10.75 9.91 2.07
CA LEU A 57 10.26 10.38 0.77
C LEU A 57 11.37 10.39 -0.29
N ALA A 58 12.60 10.74 0.08
CA ALA A 58 13.73 10.69 -0.83
C ALA A 58 14.05 9.24 -1.25
N ALA A 59 14.07 8.29 -0.30
CA ALA A 59 14.31 6.87 -0.60
C ALA A 59 13.22 6.28 -1.51
N LEU A 60 11.95 6.66 -1.28
CA LEU A 60 10.82 6.26 -2.13
C LEU A 60 10.96 6.83 -3.54
N LYS A 61 11.25 8.13 -3.69
CA LYS A 61 11.45 8.78 -5.01
C LYS A 61 12.62 8.21 -5.80
N GLU A 62 13.69 7.79 -5.11
CA GLU A 62 14.81 7.15 -5.80
C GLU A 62 14.46 5.74 -6.26
N THR A 63 13.57 5.05 -5.53
CA THR A 63 13.17 3.68 -5.87
C THR A 63 12.05 3.65 -6.90
N PHE A 64 11.07 4.55 -6.79
CA PHE A 64 9.86 4.60 -7.60
C PHE A 64 9.78 5.93 -8.35
N PRO A 65 9.62 5.90 -9.68
CA PRO A 65 9.64 7.12 -10.48
C PRO A 65 8.42 8.04 -10.28
N VAL A 66 7.24 7.48 -9.98
CA VAL A 66 6.02 8.25 -9.68
C VAL A 66 5.59 8.05 -8.24
N LEU A 67 5.38 9.16 -7.53
CA LEU A 67 4.76 9.19 -6.21
C LEU A 67 3.53 10.11 -6.24
N TYR A 68 2.46 9.66 -5.59
CA TYR A 68 1.33 10.49 -5.17
C TYR A 68 1.21 10.42 -3.66
N THR A 69 0.84 11.52 -3.01
CA THR A 69 0.59 11.54 -1.57
C THR A 69 -0.81 12.06 -1.27
N GLN A 70 -1.43 11.48 -0.25
CA GLN A 70 -2.72 11.90 0.28
C GLN A 70 -2.60 12.02 1.79
N LYS A 71 -2.74 13.23 2.31
CA LYS A 71 -2.89 13.45 3.76
C LYS A 71 -4.32 13.13 4.15
N ILE A 72 -4.48 12.43 5.26
CA ILE A 72 -5.80 12.14 5.81
C ILE A 72 -6.22 13.28 6.73
N GLU A 73 -7.36 13.89 6.45
CA GLU A 73 -7.85 15.03 7.22
C GLU A 73 -8.14 14.61 8.67
N GLY A 74 -7.66 15.39 9.63
CA GLY A 74 -7.81 15.10 11.06
C GLY A 74 -6.87 14.01 11.60
N GLU A 75 -6.06 13.39 10.75
CA GLU A 75 -5.08 12.37 11.14
C GLU A 75 -3.64 12.81 10.84
N VAL A 76 -2.68 12.16 11.50
CA VAL A 76 -1.25 12.35 11.22
C VAL A 76 -0.76 11.49 10.07
N ASN A 77 -1.65 10.66 9.50
CA ASN A 77 -1.34 9.68 8.48
C ASN A 77 -1.25 10.33 7.09
N GLU A 78 -0.23 9.94 6.35
CA GLU A 78 -0.07 10.25 4.93
C GLU A 78 0.00 8.95 4.14
N ILE A 79 -0.93 8.74 3.21
CA ILE A 79 -0.91 7.60 2.31
C ILE A 79 -0.06 7.95 1.10
N ILE A 80 0.96 7.14 0.84
CA ILE A 80 1.88 7.30 -0.28
C ILE A 80 1.64 6.19 -1.29
N PHE A 81 1.36 6.58 -2.53
CA PHE A 81 1.19 5.70 -3.67
C PHE A 81 2.42 5.78 -4.57
N CYS A 82 3.10 4.66 -4.76
CA CYS A 82 4.31 4.54 -5.56
C CYS A 82 4.06 3.68 -6.79
N GLN A 83 4.39 4.17 -7.99
CA GLN A 83 4.28 3.40 -9.23
C GLN A 83 5.66 3.11 -9.82
N GLN A 84 5.77 1.98 -10.53
CA GLN A 84 7.02 1.53 -11.13
C GLN A 84 7.34 2.17 -12.49
N GLN A 85 6.37 2.83 -13.13
CA GLN A 85 6.54 3.46 -14.45
C GLN A 85 5.96 4.87 -14.51
N ASP A 86 6.70 5.77 -15.14
CA ASP A 86 6.25 7.14 -15.46
C ASP A 86 5.29 7.22 -16.65
N LYS A 87 5.22 6.17 -17.47
CA LYS A 87 4.44 6.17 -18.73
C LYS A 87 2.93 6.35 -18.50
N VAL A 88 2.43 6.00 -17.31
CA VAL A 88 1.01 6.11 -16.93
C VAL A 88 0.87 7.05 -15.74
N LYS A 89 1.56 8.21 -15.79
CA LYS A 89 1.27 9.28 -14.84
C LYS A 89 -0.12 9.84 -15.16
N LEU A 90 -1.08 9.51 -14.31
CA LEU A 90 -2.45 9.99 -14.44
C LEU A 90 -2.52 11.48 -14.10
N SER A 91 -3.25 12.25 -14.92
CA SER A 91 -3.56 13.63 -14.59
C SER A 91 -4.51 13.70 -13.38
N PRO A 92 -4.61 14.85 -12.69
CA PRO A 92 -5.57 15.01 -11.59
C PRO A 92 -7.01 14.66 -11.99
N ARG A 93 -7.39 14.99 -13.23
CA ARG A 93 -8.72 14.68 -13.76
C ARG A 93 -8.91 13.18 -13.98
N ASP A 94 -7.93 12.50 -14.59
CA ASP A 94 -8.00 11.04 -14.81
C ASP A 94 -8.05 10.28 -13.48
N LEU A 95 -7.30 10.73 -12.48
CA LEU A 95 -7.34 10.19 -11.12
C LEU A 95 -8.73 10.35 -10.52
N GLN A 96 -9.32 11.54 -10.61
CA GLN A 96 -10.66 11.82 -10.09
C GLN A 96 -11.71 10.94 -10.77
N GLU A 97 -11.70 10.85 -12.10
CA GLU A 97 -12.65 10.03 -12.86
C GLU A 97 -12.51 8.54 -12.51
N LYS A 98 -11.27 8.01 -12.43
CA LYS A 98 -11.03 6.61 -12.03
C LYS A 98 -11.39 6.35 -10.57
N ALA A 99 -11.14 7.30 -9.67
CA ALA A 99 -11.51 7.19 -8.26
C ALA A 99 -13.03 7.11 -8.11
N GLN A 100 -13.79 7.94 -8.82
CA GLN A 100 -15.26 7.89 -8.82
C GLN A 100 -15.80 6.55 -9.36
N ILE A 101 -15.17 5.98 -10.38
CA ILE A 101 -15.54 4.65 -10.90
C ILE A 101 -15.31 3.59 -9.83
N LEU A 102 -14.14 3.60 -9.17
CA LEU A 102 -13.81 2.66 -8.11
C LEU A 102 -14.77 2.80 -6.91
N GLU A 103 -15.03 4.02 -6.46
CA GLU A 103 -15.96 4.32 -5.36
C GLU A 103 -17.36 3.77 -5.65
N LYS A 104 -17.91 4.06 -6.84
CA LYS A 104 -19.22 3.53 -7.27
C LYS A 104 -19.27 2.01 -7.33
N ALA A 105 -18.14 1.35 -7.61
CA ALA A 105 -18.07 -0.10 -7.60
C ALA A 105 -18.03 -0.65 -6.17
N LEU A 106 -17.28 -0.02 -5.27
CA LEU A 106 -17.13 -0.42 -3.87
C LEU A 106 -18.37 -0.14 -3.01
N GLN A 107 -19.19 0.85 -3.38
CA GLN A 107 -20.47 1.13 -2.70
C GLN A 107 -21.58 0.11 -3.02
N ARG A 108 -21.38 -0.77 -3.99
CA ARG A 108 -22.34 -1.84 -4.29
C ARG A 108 -22.32 -2.86 -3.13
N PRO A 109 -23.47 -3.37 -2.68
CA PRO A 109 -23.51 -4.45 -1.71
C PRO A 109 -22.63 -5.61 -2.18
N GLY A 110 -21.81 -6.12 -1.27
CA GLY A 110 -20.99 -7.30 -1.56
C GLY A 110 -21.87 -8.47 -2.00
N GLN A 111 -21.33 -9.30 -2.89
CA GLN A 111 -21.96 -10.57 -3.21
C GLN A 111 -21.86 -11.48 -1.98
N GLU A 112 -22.94 -12.18 -1.64
CA GLU A 112 -23.03 -13.03 -0.44
C GLU A 112 -21.99 -14.16 -0.43
N TRP A 113 -21.83 -14.77 0.75
CA TRP A 113 -20.92 -15.86 1.07
C TRP A 113 -20.86 -16.93 -0.03
N ASP A 114 -19.66 -17.12 -0.58
CA ASP A 114 -19.37 -18.18 -1.52
C ASP A 114 -19.34 -19.53 -0.78
N SER A 115 -20.41 -20.30 -0.91
CA SER A 115 -20.57 -21.63 -0.30
C SER A 115 -19.84 -22.75 -1.05
N THR A 116 -19.03 -22.43 -2.08
CA THR A 116 -18.32 -23.46 -2.86
C THR A 116 -17.16 -24.14 -2.13
N TYR A 117 -16.62 -23.52 -1.07
CA TYR A 117 -15.51 -24.08 -0.28
C TYR A 117 -15.85 -24.13 1.21
N ILE A 118 -16.65 -25.12 1.59
CA ILE A 118 -16.89 -25.44 3.00
C ILE A 118 -15.70 -26.23 3.52
N LEU A 119 -14.93 -25.63 4.44
CA LEU A 119 -13.73 -26.25 5.01
C LEU A 119 -14.04 -27.64 5.62
N ALA A 120 -15.23 -27.81 6.22
CA ALA A 120 -15.67 -29.10 6.75
C ALA A 120 -15.71 -30.19 5.66
N ASP A 121 -16.36 -29.93 4.54
CA ASP A 121 -16.48 -30.85 3.39
C ASP A 121 -15.11 -31.15 2.78
N MET A 122 -14.21 -30.17 2.73
CA MET A 122 -12.85 -30.36 2.24
C MET A 122 -12.05 -31.34 3.12
N LEU A 123 -12.22 -31.27 4.45
CA LEU A 123 -11.53 -32.13 5.41
C LEU A 123 -12.00 -33.60 5.35
N GLU A 124 -13.23 -33.88 4.88
CA GLU A 124 -13.72 -35.26 4.69
C GLU A 124 -12.88 -36.06 3.68
N THR A 125 -12.31 -35.36 2.69
CA THR A 125 -11.54 -35.99 1.61
C THR A 125 -10.06 -36.15 1.92
N ILE A 126 -9.60 -35.61 3.06
CA ILE A 126 -8.20 -35.73 3.49
C ILE A 126 -7.96 -37.14 4.02
N LYS A 127 -6.95 -37.80 3.45
CA LYS A 127 -6.42 -39.04 3.97
C LYS A 127 -5.07 -38.77 4.62
N LEU A 128 -4.84 -39.40 5.77
CA LEU A 128 -3.51 -39.46 6.34
C LEU A 128 -2.60 -40.25 5.38
N VAL A 129 -1.43 -39.71 5.07
CA VAL A 129 -0.38 -40.38 4.27
C VAL A 129 0.71 -40.87 5.21
#